data_AF-A0A972D051-F1
#
_entry.id   AF-A0A972D051-F1
#
_cell.length_a   1.000
_cell.length_b   1.000
_cell.length_c   1.000
_cell.angle_alpha   90.00
_cell.angle_beta   90.00
_cell.angle_gamma   90.00
#
_symmetry.space_group_name_H-M   'P 1'
#
loop_
_entity.id
_entity.type
_entity.pdbx_description
1 polymer ?
#
loop_
_entity_poly.entity_id
_entity_poly.type
_entity_poly.pdbx_seq_one_letter_code
_entity_poly.pdbx_strand_id
1 'polypeptide(L)'
;MMKTIRIGSGAGYAGDRLEPALELIEKGNIDYIGFECLAERTIAIAQQAKLKNPNKGYNELLEYRMEKVLPLAWKNKVKVITNMGAANPIAGAEAIYKIANDLGIKGMKIAAVTGDDIISNIGNYKDII
;
A
#
# COMPACT_ATOMS: atom_id res chain seq x y z
N MET A 1 -8.24 -18.87 -24.52
CA MET A 1 -8.64 -19.21 -23.13
C MET A 1 -8.47 -17.97 -22.26
N MET A 2 -9.39 -17.71 -21.33
CA MET A 2 -9.25 -16.63 -20.35
C MET A 2 -8.19 -17.01 -19.30
N LYS A 3 -7.37 -16.04 -18.89
CA LYS A 3 -6.36 -16.23 -17.85
C LYS A 3 -7.05 -16.29 -16.49
N THR A 4 -6.92 -17.40 -15.77
CA THR A 4 -7.33 -17.50 -14.36
C THR A 4 -6.35 -16.74 -13.47
N ILE A 5 -6.86 -16.01 -12.47
CA ILE A 5 -6.07 -15.26 -11.48
C ILE A 5 -6.51 -15.68 -10.08
N ARG A 6 -5.53 -15.82 -9.16
CA ARG A 6 -5.74 -16.14 -7.74
C ARG A 6 -5.33 -14.96 -6.87
N ILE A 7 -6.24 -14.48 -6.03
CA ILE A 7 -6.05 -13.29 -5.19
C ILE A 7 -6.12 -13.72 -3.72
N GLY A 8 -5.10 -13.36 -2.94
CA GLY A 8 -5.08 -13.52 -1.50
C GLY A 8 -5.43 -12.24 -0.75
N SER A 9 -5.96 -12.39 0.46
CA SER A 9 -6.14 -11.28 1.40
C SER A 9 -5.00 -11.31 2.42
N GLY A 10 -4.22 -10.22 2.47
CA GLY A 10 -3.11 -10.05 3.41
C GLY A 10 -3.48 -9.22 4.64
N ALA A 11 -4.54 -8.42 4.57
CA ALA A 11 -5.14 -7.74 5.72
C ALA A 11 -6.54 -7.24 5.38
N GLY A 12 -7.42 -7.22 6.38
CA GLY A 12 -8.73 -6.56 6.30
C GLY A 12 -8.83 -5.26 7.11
N TYR A 13 -7.82 -4.93 7.94
CA TYR A 13 -7.74 -3.67 8.68
C TYR A 13 -6.28 -3.34 9.09
N ALA A 14 -6.06 -2.12 9.59
CA ALA A 14 -4.72 -1.61 9.92
C ALA A 14 -3.94 -2.49 10.91
N GLY A 15 -4.59 -3.04 11.92
CA GLY A 15 -3.96 -3.84 12.98
C GLY A 15 -3.98 -5.35 12.74
N ASP A 16 -4.31 -5.79 11.52
CA ASP A 16 -4.40 -7.21 11.20
C ASP A 16 -3.04 -7.92 11.34
N ARG A 17 -3.09 -9.23 11.60
CA ARG A 17 -1.91 -10.07 11.78
C ARG A 17 -1.17 -10.23 10.46
N LEU A 18 0.15 -10.11 10.49
CA LEU A 18 0.97 -10.21 9.29
C LEU A 18 1.32 -11.65 8.92
N GLU A 19 1.48 -12.55 9.90
CA GLU A 19 1.99 -13.91 9.67
C GLU A 19 1.14 -14.73 8.68
N PRO A 20 -0.21 -14.71 8.75
CA PRO A 20 -1.04 -15.42 7.76
C PRO A 20 -0.83 -14.93 6.33
N ALA A 21 -0.58 -13.62 6.14
CA ALA A 21 -0.30 -13.06 4.82
C ALA A 21 1.04 -13.56 4.25
N LEU A 22 2.07 -13.67 5.10
CA LEU A 22 3.37 -14.20 4.71
C LEU A 22 3.25 -15.68 4.31
N GLU A 23 2.49 -16.47 5.07
CA GLU A 23 2.23 -17.87 4.73
C GLU A 23 1.44 -18.01 3.42
N LEU A 24 0.47 -17.13 3.17
CA LEU A 24 -0.31 -17.13 1.93
C LEU A 24 0.57 -16.78 0.71
N ILE A 25 1.51 -15.84 0.85
CA ILE A 25 2.49 -15.52 -0.21
C ILE A 25 3.40 -16.72 -0.50
N GLU A 26 3.84 -17.44 0.54
CA GLU A 26 4.78 -18.54 0.39
C GLU A 26 4.12 -19.85 -0.12
N LYS A 27 2.91 -20.15 0.35
CA LYS A 27 2.29 -21.48 0.15
C LYS A 27 0.96 -21.43 -0.60
N GLY A 28 0.35 -20.26 -0.77
CA GLY A 28 -1.02 -20.11 -1.29
C GLY A 28 -1.18 -20.27 -2.80
N ASN A 29 -0.08 -20.29 -3.56
CA ASN A 29 -0.07 -20.27 -5.02
C ASN A 29 -0.97 -19.14 -5.56
N ILE A 30 -0.70 -17.90 -5.16
CA ILE A 30 -1.49 -16.70 -5.52
C ILE A 30 -0.72 -15.82 -6.50
N ASP A 31 -1.44 -15.06 -7.33
CA ASP A 31 -0.87 -14.09 -8.25
C ASP A 31 -0.77 -12.69 -7.61
N TYR A 32 -1.72 -12.35 -6.74
CA TYR A 32 -1.85 -11.04 -6.09
C TYR A 32 -2.18 -11.22 -4.61
N ILE A 33 -1.71 -10.29 -3.78
CA ILE A 33 -2.15 -10.14 -2.39
C ILE A 33 -2.55 -8.69 -2.11
N GLY A 34 -3.73 -8.51 -1.53
CA GLY A 34 -4.24 -7.21 -1.10
C GLY A 34 -4.00 -6.95 0.38
N PHE A 35 -3.47 -5.79 0.73
CA PHE A 35 -3.47 -5.29 2.12
C PHE A 35 -4.42 -4.10 2.22
N GLU A 36 -5.63 -4.38 2.72
CA GLU A 36 -6.63 -3.36 3.05
C GLU A 36 -6.38 -2.91 4.50
N CYS A 37 -6.02 -1.64 4.68
CA CYS A 37 -5.55 -1.12 5.96
C CYS A 37 -6.09 0.28 6.30
N LEU A 38 -7.09 0.77 5.56
CA LEU A 38 -7.68 2.08 5.83
C LEU A 38 -9.16 2.00 6.14
N ALA A 39 -9.56 2.94 6.99
CA ALA A 39 -10.93 3.34 7.25
C ALA A 39 -10.97 4.88 7.32
N GLU A 40 -12.13 5.46 7.60
CA GLU A 40 -12.34 6.90 7.65
C GLU A 40 -11.40 7.57 8.67
N ARG A 41 -11.26 6.98 9.86
CA ARG A 41 -10.39 7.50 10.92
C ARG A 41 -8.92 7.53 10.51
N THR A 42 -8.44 6.49 9.82
CA THR A 42 -7.02 6.38 9.46
C THR A 42 -6.63 7.39 8.39
N ILE A 43 -7.55 7.74 7.49
CA ILE A 43 -7.31 8.79 6.48
C ILE A 43 -7.13 10.15 7.16
N ALA A 44 -7.95 10.48 8.16
CA ALA A 44 -7.81 11.73 8.91
C ALA A 44 -6.47 11.84 9.65
N ILE A 45 -6.03 10.74 10.29
CA ILE A 45 -4.72 10.68 10.96
C ILE A 45 -3.58 10.84 9.93
N ALA A 46 -3.67 10.18 8.79
CA ALA A 46 -2.70 10.29 7.71
C ALA A 46 -2.60 11.71 7.14
N GLN A 47 -3.73 12.41 6.98
CA GLN A 47 -3.76 13.81 6.57
C GLN A 47 -3.08 14.71 7.61
N GLN A 48 -3.37 14.52 8.90
CA GLN A 48 -2.68 15.26 9.96
C GLN A 48 -1.16 15.02 9.96
N ALA A 49 -0.72 13.80 9.71
CA ALA A 49 0.70 13.47 9.58
C ALA A 49 1.34 14.18 8.37
N LYS A 50 0.67 14.17 7.22
CA LYS A 50 1.11 14.86 6.00
C LYS A 50 1.22 16.38 6.20
N LEU A 51 0.26 16.99 6.90
CA LEU A 51 0.26 18.42 7.22
C LEU A 51 1.46 18.81 8.10
N LYS A 52 1.85 17.93 9.04
CA LYS A 52 3.02 18.14 9.91
C LYS A 52 4.33 17.87 9.18
N ASN A 53 4.36 16.87 8.31
CA ASN A 53 5.53 16.48 7.53
C ASN A 53 5.11 16.01 6.13
N PRO A 54 5.43 16.78 5.06
CA PRO A 54 5.07 16.43 3.69
C PRO A 54 5.61 15.08 3.18
N ASN A 55 6.64 14.51 3.83
CA ASN A 55 7.20 13.19 3.49
C ASN A 55 6.51 12.03 4.25
N LYS A 56 5.48 12.32 5.05
CA LYS A 56 4.65 11.34 5.75
C LYS A 56 3.21 11.39 5.22
N GLY A 57 2.30 10.68 5.88
CA GLY A 57 0.90 10.57 5.47
C GLY A 57 0.56 9.29 4.73
N TYR A 58 1.51 8.35 4.58
CA TYR A 58 1.22 6.94 4.39
C TYR A 58 1.02 6.25 5.75
N ASN A 59 0.42 5.06 5.75
CA ASN A 59 0.12 4.30 6.96
C ASN A 59 1.39 3.94 7.74
N GLU A 60 1.36 4.10 9.07
CA GLU A 60 2.53 3.92 9.95
C GLU A 60 3.14 2.50 9.93
N LEU A 61 2.33 1.48 9.61
CA LEU A 61 2.78 0.09 9.53
C LEU A 61 3.29 -0.28 8.13
N LEU A 62 3.28 0.64 7.15
CA LEU A 62 3.67 0.33 5.78
C LEU A 62 5.10 -0.23 5.73
N GLU A 63 6.04 0.48 6.35
CA GLU A 63 7.46 0.10 6.31
C GLU A 63 7.67 -1.27 6.95
N TYR A 64 7.17 -1.46 8.18
CA TYR A 64 7.24 -2.74 8.90
C TYR A 64 6.68 -3.92 8.09
N ARG A 65 5.52 -3.74 7.45
CA ARG A 65 4.92 -4.82 6.63
C ARG A 65 5.74 -5.08 5.38
N MET A 66 6.17 -4.04 4.68
CA MET A 66 6.88 -4.20 3.40
C MET A 66 8.29 -4.78 3.58
N GLU A 67 8.98 -4.49 4.69
CA GLU A 67 10.25 -5.16 5.04
C GLU A 67 10.13 -6.69 5.07
N LYS A 68 8.99 -7.23 5.51
CA LYS A 68 8.74 -8.67 5.59
C LYS A 68 8.10 -9.24 4.32
N VAL A 69 7.22 -8.47 3.69
CA VAL A 69 6.44 -8.91 2.52
C VAL A 69 7.27 -8.91 1.24
N LEU A 70 8.07 -7.87 0.99
CA LEU A 70 8.77 -7.71 -0.30
C LEU A 70 9.72 -8.87 -0.64
N PRO A 71 10.52 -9.43 0.29
CA PRO A 71 11.37 -10.58 -0.01
C PRO A 71 10.57 -11.81 -0.49
N LEU A 72 9.46 -12.12 0.19
CA LEU A 72 8.62 -13.26 -0.16
C LEU A 72 7.84 -13.02 -1.45
N ALA A 73 7.28 -11.83 -1.61
CA ALA A 73 6.52 -11.45 -2.79
C ALA A 73 7.41 -11.48 -4.05
N TRP A 74 8.65 -10.98 -3.94
CA TRP A 74 9.63 -11.02 -5.01
C TRP A 74 10.01 -12.46 -5.39
N LYS A 75 10.38 -13.27 -4.39
CA LYS A 75 10.77 -14.68 -4.59
C LYS A 75 9.66 -15.50 -5.25
N ASN A 76 8.42 -15.32 -4.80
CA ASN A 76 7.25 -16.08 -5.26
C ASN A 76 6.50 -15.42 -6.41
N LYS A 77 7.00 -14.29 -6.95
CA LYS A 77 6.39 -13.53 -8.06
C LYS A 77 4.94 -13.09 -7.78
N VAL A 78 4.62 -12.82 -6.51
CA VAL A 78 3.31 -12.32 -6.06
C VAL A 78 3.31 -10.80 -6.14
N LYS A 79 2.26 -10.22 -6.71
CA LYS A 79 2.09 -8.76 -6.76
C LYS A 79 1.35 -8.27 -5.52
N VAL A 80 1.90 -7.23 -4.88
CA VAL A 80 1.31 -6.62 -3.70
C VAL A 80 0.48 -5.41 -4.12
N ILE A 81 -0.75 -5.32 -3.62
CA ILE A 81 -1.64 -4.17 -3.78
C ILE A 81 -2.02 -3.68 -2.39
N THR A 82 -1.96 -2.37 -2.14
CA THR A 82 -2.35 -1.82 -0.85
C THR A 82 -2.83 -0.39 -0.96
N ASN A 83 -3.78 -0.02 -0.11
CA ASN A 83 -4.19 1.37 0.09
C ASN A 83 -3.39 2.08 1.19
N MET A 84 -2.37 1.44 1.77
CA MET A 84 -1.53 2.03 2.82
C MET A 84 -0.78 3.30 2.39
N GLY A 85 -0.81 3.69 1.11
CA GLY A 85 -0.42 5.02 0.67
C GLY A 85 -1.23 6.16 1.33
N ALA A 86 -2.45 5.89 1.76
CA ALA A 86 -3.31 6.81 2.52
C ALA A 86 -3.34 8.22 1.94
N ALA A 87 -3.01 9.25 2.72
CA ALA A 87 -3.02 10.64 2.27
C ALA A 87 -1.83 11.00 1.36
N ASN A 88 -0.81 10.13 1.28
CA ASN A 88 0.42 10.39 0.53
C ASN A 88 0.94 9.13 -0.18
N PRO A 89 0.23 8.67 -1.23
CA PRO A 89 0.61 7.48 -1.98
C PRO A 89 1.99 7.58 -2.65
N ILE A 90 2.44 8.79 -3.00
CA ILE A 90 3.77 9.03 -3.56
C ILE A 90 4.86 8.74 -2.53
N ALA A 91 4.78 9.35 -1.34
CA ALA A 91 5.75 9.08 -0.27
C ALA A 91 5.72 7.61 0.19
N GLY A 92 4.53 6.98 0.18
CA GLY A 92 4.41 5.54 0.43
C GLY A 92 5.17 4.69 -0.59
N ALA A 93 5.06 5.01 -1.88
CA ALA A 93 5.80 4.32 -2.94
C ALA A 93 7.31 4.54 -2.84
N GLU A 94 7.76 5.74 -2.47
CA GLU A 94 9.18 6.05 -2.22
C GLU A 94 9.74 5.26 -1.04
N ALA A 95 8.97 5.13 0.05
CA ALA A 95 9.36 4.31 1.20
C ALA A 95 9.52 2.83 0.80
N ILE A 96 8.56 2.28 0.02
CA ILE A 96 8.65 0.91 -0.52
C ILE A 96 9.89 0.76 -1.42
N TYR A 97 10.17 1.74 -2.27
CA TYR A 97 11.34 1.72 -3.15
C TYR A 97 12.64 1.67 -2.35
N LYS A 98 12.75 2.50 -1.31
CA LYS A 98 13.91 2.49 -0.41
C LYS A 98 14.09 1.13 0.25
N ILE A 99 13.02 0.54 0.79
CA ILE A 99 13.07 -0.79 1.42
C ILE A 99 13.51 -1.86 0.42
N ALA A 100 12.96 -1.84 -0.80
CA ALA A 100 13.36 -2.78 -1.85
C ALA A 100 14.86 -2.66 -2.19
N ASN A 101 15.38 -1.43 -2.27
CA ASN A 101 16.79 -1.16 -2.52
C ASN A 101 17.68 -1.64 -1.36
N ASP A 102 17.29 -1.36 -0.12
CA ASP A 102 18.01 -1.77 1.10
C ASP A 102 18.06 -3.31 1.23
N LEU A 103 17.03 -4.00 0.76
CA LEU A 103 16.96 -5.47 0.67
C LEU A 103 17.72 -6.04 -0.55
N GLY A 104 18.31 -5.19 -1.39
CA GLY A 104 19.03 -5.61 -2.60
C GLY A 104 18.14 -6.15 -3.72
N ILE A 105 16.84 -5.90 -3.68
CA ILE A 105 15.88 -6.35 -4.70
C ILE A 105 15.99 -5.44 -5.93
N LYS A 106 16.51 -5.97 -7.05
CA LYS A 106 16.70 -5.23 -8.30
C LYS A 106 15.58 -5.50 -9.30
N GLY A 107 15.08 -4.44 -9.93
CA GLY A 107 14.11 -4.52 -11.02
C GLY A 107 12.64 -4.66 -10.58
N MET A 108 12.34 -4.49 -9.29
CA MET A 108 10.96 -4.43 -8.81
C MET A 108 10.27 -3.16 -9.33
N LYS A 109 9.07 -3.33 -9.91
CA LYS A 109 8.23 -2.23 -10.37
C LYS A 109 7.35 -1.78 -9.22
N ILE A 110 7.38 -0.49 -8.91
CA ILE A 110 6.57 0.13 -7.85
C ILE A 110 5.81 1.28 -8.50
N ALA A 111 4.50 1.35 -8.23
CA ALA A 111 3.64 2.40 -8.75
C ALA A 111 2.71 2.91 -7.65
N ALA A 112 2.57 4.23 -7.57
CA ALA A 112 1.53 4.89 -6.80
C ALA A 112 0.34 5.19 -7.72
N VAL A 113 -0.87 4.96 -7.23
CA VAL A 113 -2.10 5.41 -7.90
C VAL A 113 -2.58 6.67 -7.19
N THR A 114 -2.84 7.72 -7.95
CA THR A 114 -3.29 9.04 -7.46
C THR A 114 -4.56 9.46 -8.17
N GLY A 115 -5.24 10.48 -7.65
CA GLY A 115 -6.42 11.10 -8.28
C GLY A 115 -7.66 11.17 -7.37
N ASP A 116 -7.59 10.62 -6.17
CA ASP A 116 -8.63 10.70 -5.14
C ASP A 116 -8.59 12.02 -4.34
N ASP A 117 -7.42 12.67 -4.26
CA ASP A 117 -7.26 13.98 -3.62
C ASP A 117 -7.84 15.09 -4.49
N ILE A 118 -9.03 15.57 -4.11
CA ILE A 118 -9.74 16.66 -4.77
C ILE A 118 -9.55 18.02 -4.09
N ILE A 119 -8.66 18.16 -3.08
CA ILE A 119 -8.54 19.39 -2.27
C ILE A 119 -8.32 20.62 -3.16
N SER A 120 -7.45 20.49 -4.17
CA SER A 120 -7.16 21.55 -5.14
C SER A 120 -8.36 21.88 -6.06
N ASN A 121 -9.30 20.95 -6.20
CA ASN A 121 -10.50 21.09 -7.03
C ASN A 121 -11.74 21.53 -6.25
N ILE A 122 -11.70 21.63 -4.90
CA ILE A 122 -12.86 22.02 -4.08
C ILE A 122 -13.49 23.33 -4.57
N GLY A 123 -12.66 24.30 -5.02
CA GLY A 123 -13.13 25.56 -5.59
C GLY A 123 -14.10 25.40 -6.77
N ASN A 124 -13.96 24.34 -7.57
CA ASN A 124 -14.77 24.09 -8.76
C ASN A 124 -16.21 23.65 -8.43
N TYR A 125 -16.49 23.30 -7.17
CA TYR A 125 -17.78 22.77 -6.73
C TYR A 125 -18.52 23.71 -5.78
N LYS A 126 -17.98 24.92 -5.52
CA LYS A 126 -18.57 25.87 -4.57
C LYS A 126 -19.92 26.43 -5.00
N ASP A 127 -20.23 26.39 -6.29
CA ASP A 127 -21.48 26.91 -6.85
C ASP A 127 -22.59 25.83 -6.95
N ILE A 128 -22.34 24.60 -6.50
CA ILE A 128 -23.26 23.45 -6.59
C ILE A 128 -24.03 23.20 -5.27
N ILE A 129 -23.65 23.88 -4.18
CA ILE A 129 -24.27 23.79 -2.85
C ILE A 129 -24.82 25.17 -2.48
#